data_AF-A0A967T3J6-F1
#
_entry.id   AF-A0A967T3J6-F1
#
_cell.length_a   1.000
_cell.length_b   1.000
_cell.length_c   1.000
_cell.angle_alpha   90.00
_cell.angle_beta   90.00
_cell.angle_gamma   90.00
#
_symmetry.space_group_name_H-M   'P 1'
#
loop_
_entity.id
_entity.type
_entity.pdbx_description
1 polymer ?
#
loop_
_entity_poly.entity_id
_entity_poly.type
_entity_poly.pdbx_seq_one_letter_code
_entity_poly.pdbx_strand_id
1 'polypeptide(L)' 'KARGAFLKILQANPEILRNGVIAASAGNHGQGVALAASKATTPATVYTYAGAPAIKINAMKNYGA' A
#
# COMPACT_ATOMS: atom_id res chain seq x y z
N LYS A 1 1.21 -10.29 5.26
CA LYS A 1 0.30 -9.90 4.15
C LYS A 1 1.01 -9.23 2.96
N ALA A 2 2.33 -9.00 2.99
CA ALA A 2 3.07 -8.41 1.87
C ALA A 2 3.01 -9.27 0.59
N ARG A 3 3.28 -10.58 0.67
CA ARG A 3 3.25 -11.49 -0.51
C ARG A 3 1.97 -11.37 -1.35
N GLY A 4 0.80 -11.33 -0.70
CA GLY A 4 -0.48 -11.21 -1.41
C GLY A 4 -0.68 -9.83 -2.07
N ALA A 5 -0.23 -8.75 -1.42
CA ALA A 5 -0.28 -7.41 -2.00
C ALA A 5 0.65 -7.31 -3.23
N PHE A 6 1.86 -7.84 -3.13
CA PHE A 6 2.80 -7.95 -4.25
C PHE A 6 2.23 -8.76 -5.41
N LEU A 7 1.67 -9.94 -5.14
CA LEU A 7 1.08 -10.78 -6.18
C LEU A 7 -0.01 -10.01 -6.94
N LYS A 8 -0.90 -9.33 -6.22
CA LYS A 8 -2.01 -8.60 -6.83
C LYS A 8 -1.55 -7.40 -7.67
N ILE A 9 -0.57 -6.64 -7.16
CA ILE A 9 -0.03 -5.46 -7.86
C ILE A 9 0.77 -5.90 -9.09
N LEU A 10 1.66 -6.90 -8.98
CA LEU A 10 2.46 -7.37 -10.11
C LEU A 10 1.64 -8.06 -11.21
N GLN A 11 0.47 -8.61 -10.88
CA GLN A 11 -0.44 -9.21 -11.85
C GLN A 11 -1.43 -8.21 -12.47
N ALA A 12 -1.49 -6.97 -11.99
CA ALA A 12 -2.39 -5.97 -12.54
C ALA A 12 -1.86 -5.42 -13.87
N ASN A 13 -2.77 -4.94 -14.73
CA ASN A 13 -2.39 -4.28 -15.97
C ASN A 13 -1.58 -3.01 -15.63
N PRO A 14 -0.36 -2.83 -16.20
CA PRO A 14 0.46 -1.64 -16.00
C PRO A 14 -0.27 -0.32 -16.27
N GLU A 15 -1.19 -0.28 -17.23
CA GLU A 15 -1.96 0.93 -17.52
C GLU A 15 -2.93 1.30 -16.40
N ILE A 16 -3.48 0.31 -15.71
CA ILE A 16 -4.35 0.54 -14.54
C ILE A 16 -3.50 0.98 -13.35
N LEU A 17 -2.31 0.39 -13.17
CA LEU A 17 -1.41 0.75 -12.07
C LEU A 17 -0.92 2.20 -12.16
N ARG A 18 -0.85 2.80 -13.36
CA ARG A 18 -0.54 4.24 -13.50
C ARG A 18 -1.53 5.15 -12.76
N ASN A 19 -2.78 4.71 -12.61
CA ASN A 19 -3.79 5.45 -11.85
C ASN A 19 -3.59 5.32 -10.32
N GLY A 20 -2.68 4.46 -9.88
CA GLY A 20 -2.42 4.19 -8.48
C GLY A 20 -3.32 3.12 -7.87
N VAL A 21 -3.06 2.82 -6.59
CA VAL A 21 -3.81 1.84 -5.80
C VAL A 21 -4.30 2.44 -4.50
N ILE A 22 -5.48 2.01 -4.05
CA ILE A 22 -6.06 2.42 -2.77
C ILE A 22 -6.26 1.21 -1.87
N ALA A 23 -6.06 1.39 -0.57
CA ALA A 23 -6.42 0.39 0.43
C ALA A 23 -6.95 1.06 1.70
N ALA A 24 -7.88 0.40 2.38
CA ALA A 24 -8.34 0.82 3.70
C ALA A 24 -7.82 -0.17 4.75
N SER A 25 -6.74 0.18 5.45
CA SER A 25 -6.16 -0.68 6.47
C SER A 25 -5.16 0.03 7.38
N ALA A 26 -5.39 -0.02 8.69
CA ALA A 26 -4.46 0.46 9.72
C ALA A 26 -3.38 -0.58 10.14
N GLY A 27 -3.22 -1.67 9.39
CA GLY A 27 -2.44 -2.83 9.81
C GLY A 27 -1.47 -3.38 8.76
N ASN A 28 -1.06 -4.64 8.94
CA ASN A 28 -0.07 -5.31 8.09
C ASN A 28 -0.49 -5.42 6.62
N HIS A 29 -1.78 -5.27 6.31
CA HIS A 29 -2.23 -5.20 4.92
C HIS A 29 -1.88 -3.84 4.31
N GLY A 30 -2.20 -2.73 4.98
CA GLY A 30 -1.84 -1.38 4.52
C GLY A 30 -0.34 -1.22 4.31
N GLN A 31 0.47 -1.70 5.26
CA GLN A 31 1.93 -1.74 5.11
C GLN A 31 2.38 -2.60 3.93
N GLY A 32 1.73 -3.74 3.70
CA GLY A 32 2.02 -4.62 2.58
C GLY A 32 1.69 -4.00 1.22
N VAL A 33 0.57 -3.27 1.13
CA VAL A 33 0.16 -2.54 -0.09
C VAL A 33 1.10 -1.38 -0.36
N ALA A 34 1.42 -0.56 0.65
CA ALA A 34 2.35 0.55 0.52
C ALA A 34 3.73 0.09 0.02
N LEU A 35 4.28 -0.98 0.64
CA LEU A 35 5.56 -1.54 0.22
C LEU A 35 5.52 -2.09 -1.21
N ALA A 36 4.46 -2.82 -1.58
CA ALA A 36 4.32 -3.41 -2.90
C ALA A 36 4.17 -2.35 -3.99
N ALA A 37 3.37 -1.31 -3.74
CA ALA A 37 3.16 -0.22 -4.68
C ALA A 37 4.45 0.59 -4.90
N SER A 38 5.20 0.88 -3.83
CA SER A 38 6.50 1.55 -3.93
C SER A 38 7.52 0.76 -4.76
N LYS A 39 7.59 -0.57 -4.56
CA LYS A 39 8.46 -1.41 -5.38
C LYS A 39 8.03 -1.52 -6.84
N ALA A 40 6.74 -1.32 -7.12
CA ALA A 40 6.18 -1.28 -8.47
C ALA A 40 6.12 0.15 -9.06
N THR A 41 6.75 1.14 -8.41
CA THR A 41 6.71 2.57 -8.83
C THR A 41 5.28 3.05 -9.09
N THR A 42 4.34 2.59 -8.28
CA THR A 42 2.91 2.83 -8.41
C THR A 42 2.45 3.72 -7.26
N PRO A 43 1.73 4.84 -7.52
CA PRO A 43 1.16 5.66 -6.46
C PRO A 43 0.23 4.83 -5.56
N ALA A 44 0.31 5.03 -4.25
CA ALA A 44 -0.57 4.37 -3.30
C ALA A 44 -1.20 5.37 -2.34
N THR A 45 -2.43 5.09 -1.92
CA THR A 45 -3.09 5.81 -0.84
C THR A 45 -3.69 4.80 0.14
N VAL A 46 -3.24 4.85 1.39
CA VAL A 46 -3.78 3.98 2.44
C VAL A 46 -4.62 4.78 3.42
N TYR A 47 -5.93 4.55 3.39
CA TYR A 47 -6.87 5.12 4.35
C TYR A 47 -6.83 4.37 5.68
N THR A 48 -6.74 5.13 6.77
CA THR A 48 -6.77 4.63 8.15
C THR A 48 -7.79 5.41 8.98
N TYR A 49 -8.06 4.96 10.21
CA TYR A 49 -8.83 5.73 11.19
C TYR A 49 -7.90 6.61 12.04
N ALA A 50 -8.44 7.65 12.67
CA ALA A 50 -7.68 8.68 13.39
C ALA A 50 -6.85 8.13 14.58
N GLY A 51 -7.32 7.08 15.25
CA GLY A 51 -6.64 6.44 16.38
C GLY A 51 -5.70 5.30 16.00
N ALA A 52 -5.33 5.16 14.72
CA ALA A 52 -4.44 4.09 14.30
C ALA A 52 -3.04 4.26 14.91
N PRO A 53 -2.36 3.18 15.33
CA PRO A 53 -1.04 3.29 15.97
C PRO A 53 -0.04 4.03 15.06
N ALA A 54 0.57 5.10 15.59
CA ALA A 54 1.47 5.97 14.82
C ALA A 54 2.63 5.20 14.17
N ILE A 55 3.17 4.17 14.85
CA ILE A 55 4.22 3.31 14.30
C ILE A 55 3.80 2.62 12.99
N LYS A 56 2.52 2.25 12.87
CA LYS A 56 2.00 1.60 11.67
C LYS A 56 1.75 2.60 10.55
N ILE A 57 1.22 3.78 10.89
CA ILE A 57 1.06 4.90 9.96
C ILE A 57 2.40 5.32 9.40
N ASN A 58 3.41 5.54 10.25
CA ASN A 58 4.74 5.96 9.84
C ASN A 58 5.42 4.91 8.96
N ALA A 59 5.24 3.62 9.24
CA ALA A 59 5.73 2.57 8.36
C ALA A 59 5.11 2.64 6.95
N MET A 60 3.79 2.89 6.84
CA MET A 60 3.11 3.07 5.54
C MET A 60 3.64 4.30 4.78
N LYS A 61 3.78 5.43 5.49
CA LYS A 61 4.35 6.67 4.93
C LYS A 61 5.80 6.50 4.47
N ASN A 62 6.61 5.78 5.24
CA ASN A 62 8.01 5.50 4.88
C ASN A 62 8.13 4.62 3.62
N TYR A 63 7.10 3.83 3.31
CA TYR A 63 7.00 3.12 2.04
C TYR A 63 6.41 3.97 0.92
N GLY A 64 6.11 5.26 1.12
CA GLY A 64 5.64 6.16 0.06
C GLY A 64 4.14 6.12 -0.23
N ALA A 65 3.33 5.68 0.73
CA ALA A 65 1.86 5.69 0.64
C ALA A 65 1.19 6.75 1.54
#